data_AF-A0AA47MH42-F1
#
_entry.id   AF-A0AA47MH42-F1
#
_cell.length_a   1.000
_cell.length_b   1.000
_cell.length_c   1.000
_cell.angle_alpha   90.00
_cell.angle_beta   90.00
_cell.angle_gamma   90.00
#
_symmetry.space_group_name_H-M   'P 1'
#
loop_
_entity.id
_entity.type
_entity.pdbx_description
1 polymer ?
#
loop_
_entity_poly.entity_id
_entity_poly.type
_entity_poly.pdbx_seq_one_letter_code
_entity_poly.pdbx_strand_id
1 'polypeptide(L)'
;MANLERNKKILLDLVKQPGNHLCADCGAPEPDWASYVLGIFVCLNCCGTHRDLPAVSRVKSIRLDYWEDSLVEFMRERGNSSSNAVYEKCVPAFFYQPQQKDCVDQWIRAKYERREFTGEHPYLQREYDSDILESTLWKKGKVKKSFLKRTFLLSRKEFTLRYFVREDVGTCGFL
;
A
#
# COMPACT_ATOMS: atom_id res chain seq x y z
N MET A 1 21.59 23.48 -19.18
CA MET A 1 20.98 22.53 -20.14
C MET A 1 21.68 21.16 -20.14
N ALA A 2 23.02 21.07 -20.19
CA ALA A 2 23.73 19.78 -20.19
C ALA A 2 23.44 18.85 -18.98
N ASN A 3 23.30 19.40 -17.76
CA ASN A 3 23.00 18.58 -16.57
C ASN A 3 21.60 17.97 -16.60
N LEU A 4 20.61 18.60 -17.23
CA LEU A 4 19.24 18.09 -17.28
C LEU A 4 19.16 16.79 -18.09
N GLU A 5 19.74 16.79 -19.30
CA GLU A 5 19.79 15.59 -20.15
C GLU A 5 20.65 14.49 -19.53
N ARG A 6 21.76 14.84 -18.87
CA ARG A 6 22.60 13.90 -18.13
C ARG A 6 21.80 13.20 -17.02
N ASN A 7 21.13 13.97 -16.17
CA ASN A 7 20.38 13.45 -15.02
C ASN A 7 19.20 12.57 -15.46
N LYS A 8 18.47 13.02 -16.49
CA LYS A 8 17.43 12.23 -17.12
C LYS A 8 17.95 10.89 -17.65
N LYS A 9 19.10 10.89 -18.34
CA LYS A 9 19.73 9.66 -18.82
C LYS A 9 20.09 8.71 -17.67
N ILE A 10 20.69 9.22 -16.60
CA ILE A 10 21.02 8.43 -15.41
C ILE A 10 19.77 7.77 -14.84
N LEU A 11 18.69 8.54 -14.60
CA LEU A 11 17.45 8.00 -14.04
C LEU A 11 16.82 6.95 -14.94
N LEU A 12 16.83 7.15 -16.26
CA LEU A 12 16.34 6.16 -17.23
C LEU A 12 17.17 4.87 -17.22
N ASP A 13 18.46 4.95 -16.94
CA ASP A 13 19.32 3.78 -16.77
C ASP A 13 19.10 3.11 -15.42
N LEU A 14 18.81 3.86 -14.34
CA LEU A 14 18.44 3.32 -13.03
C LEU A 14 17.11 2.53 -13.09
N VAL A 15 16.11 3.02 -13.84
CA VAL A 15 14.83 2.30 -14.02
C VAL A 15 15.04 0.92 -14.64
N LYS A 16 16.03 0.74 -15.51
CA LYS A 16 16.30 -0.55 -16.17
C LYS A 16 16.97 -1.57 -15.26
N GLN A 17 17.45 -1.15 -14.07
CA GLN A 17 18.12 -2.07 -13.17
C GLN A 17 17.15 -3.11 -12.58
N PRO A 18 17.64 -4.31 -12.25
CA PRO A 18 16.84 -5.31 -11.54
C PRO A 18 16.20 -4.72 -10.28
N GLY A 19 14.90 -4.99 -10.07
CA GLY A 19 14.10 -4.41 -8.98
C GLY A 19 13.47 -3.05 -9.31
N ASN A 20 14.16 -2.17 -10.04
CA ASN A 20 13.63 -0.84 -10.41
C ASN A 20 12.75 -0.86 -11.66
N HIS A 21 12.88 -1.90 -12.51
CA HIS A 21 12.12 -2.03 -13.75
C HIS A 21 10.63 -2.33 -13.55
N LEU A 22 10.22 -2.57 -12.32
CA LEU A 22 8.82 -2.72 -11.91
C LEU A 22 8.49 -1.63 -10.89
N CYS A 23 7.26 -1.14 -10.93
CA CYS A 23 6.70 -0.23 -9.93
C CYS A 23 6.83 -0.85 -8.53
N ALA A 24 7.36 -0.08 -7.59
CA ALA A 24 7.59 -0.51 -6.21
C ALA A 24 6.32 -0.94 -5.46
N ASP A 25 5.13 -0.56 -5.93
CA ASP A 25 3.88 -0.78 -5.19
C ASP A 25 2.94 -1.79 -5.84
N CYS A 26 2.87 -1.83 -7.18
CA CYS A 26 1.91 -2.67 -7.89
C CYS A 26 2.54 -3.59 -8.94
N GLY A 27 3.86 -3.56 -9.08
CA GLY A 27 4.61 -4.38 -10.02
C GLY A 27 4.43 -4.01 -11.50
N ALA A 28 3.74 -2.92 -11.83
CA ALA A 28 3.60 -2.46 -13.21
C ALA A 28 4.98 -2.21 -13.86
N PRO A 29 5.22 -2.67 -15.10
CA PRO A 29 6.53 -2.53 -15.75
C PRO A 29 6.84 -1.08 -16.11
N GLU A 30 8.13 -0.78 -16.27
CA GLU A 30 8.66 0.49 -16.78
C GLU A 30 8.12 1.73 -16.03
N PRO A 31 8.32 1.83 -14.70
CA PRO A 31 7.88 3.00 -13.95
C PRO A 31 8.53 4.29 -14.48
N ASP A 32 7.70 5.32 -14.66
CA ASP A 32 8.08 6.62 -15.24
C ASP A 32 8.04 7.78 -14.23
N TRP A 33 7.73 7.47 -12.97
CA TRP A 33 7.77 8.38 -11.83
C TRP A 33 8.70 7.84 -10.74
N ALA A 34 9.17 8.73 -9.88
CA ALA A 34 9.94 8.34 -8.71
C ALA A 34 9.58 9.19 -7.49
N SER A 35 9.55 8.56 -6.32
CA SER A 35 9.51 9.26 -5.05
C SER A 35 10.93 9.51 -4.57
N TYR A 36 11.37 10.77 -4.60
CA TYR A 36 12.73 11.16 -4.24
C TYR A 36 12.93 11.31 -2.72
N VAL A 37 11.88 11.12 -1.92
CA VAL A 37 11.97 11.02 -0.45
C VAL A 37 12.14 9.57 -0.03
N LEU A 38 11.40 8.65 -0.67
CA LEU A 38 11.45 7.22 -0.36
C LEU A 38 12.53 6.48 -1.15
N GLY A 39 13.02 7.06 -2.25
CA GLY A 39 14.03 6.45 -3.10
C GLY A 39 13.49 5.28 -3.93
N ILE A 40 12.26 5.40 -4.44
CA ILE A 40 11.56 4.35 -5.20
C ILE A 40 11.08 4.84 -6.56
N PHE A 41 10.97 3.92 -7.51
CA PHE A 41 10.39 4.09 -8.84
C PHE A 41 8.97 3.50 -8.87
N VAL A 42 8.02 4.31 -9.32
CA VAL A 42 6.58 3.99 -9.31
C VAL A 42 5.93 4.35 -10.66
N CYS A 43 4.84 3.69 -10.99
CA CYS A 43 4.07 4.02 -12.19
C CYS A 43 3.18 5.24 -11.97
N LEU A 44 2.65 5.80 -13.06
CA LEU A 44 1.70 6.92 -13.03
C LEU A 44 0.50 6.72 -12.08
N ASN A 45 -0.05 5.50 -11.99
CA ASN A 45 -1.20 5.25 -11.11
C ASN A 45 -0.81 5.37 -9.62
N CYS A 46 0.30 4.73 -9.22
CA CYS A 46 0.78 4.76 -7.84
C CYS A 46 1.31 6.15 -7.47
N CYS A 47 1.90 6.89 -8.41
CA CYS A 47 2.33 8.26 -8.15
C CYS A 47 1.16 9.16 -7.72
N GLY A 48 -0.07 8.89 -8.19
CA GLY A 48 -1.28 9.58 -7.75
C GLY A 48 -1.50 9.43 -6.25
N THR A 49 -1.54 8.20 -5.74
CA THR A 49 -1.66 7.92 -4.30
C THR A 49 -0.52 8.52 -3.48
N HIS A 50 0.71 8.48 -3.99
CA HIS A 50 1.85 9.10 -3.30
C HIS A 50 1.73 10.62 -3.16
N ARG A 51 0.97 11.31 -4.03
CA ARG A 51 0.69 12.76 -3.88
C ARG A 51 -0.27 13.05 -2.75
N ASP A 52 -1.13 12.10 -2.41
CA ASP A 52 -2.07 12.20 -1.28
C ASP A 52 -1.37 11.98 0.08
N LEU A 53 -0.06 11.70 0.07
CA LEU A 53 0.78 11.45 1.25
C LEU A 53 2.00 12.41 1.34
N PRO A 54 1.81 13.75 1.32
CA PRO A 54 2.91 14.70 1.17
C PRO A 54 3.92 14.73 2.33
N ALA A 55 3.52 14.24 3.51
CA ALA A 55 4.41 14.09 4.67
C ALA A 55 5.38 12.91 4.53
N VAL A 56 5.03 11.92 3.71
CA VAL A 56 5.75 10.64 3.57
C VAL A 56 6.47 10.55 2.24
N SER A 57 5.87 11.10 1.17
CA SER A 57 6.35 10.93 -0.20
C SER A 57 6.26 12.22 -0.99
N ARG A 58 7.24 12.43 -1.87
CA ARG A 58 7.20 13.47 -2.89
C ARG A 58 7.68 12.89 -4.21
N VAL A 59 6.87 13.05 -5.25
CA VAL A 59 7.10 12.42 -6.56
C VAL A 59 7.51 13.44 -7.61
N LYS A 60 8.34 13.00 -8.55
CA LYS A 60 8.70 13.70 -9.79
C LYS A 60 8.62 12.71 -10.96
N SER A 61 8.20 13.20 -12.12
CA SER A 61 8.29 12.47 -13.39
C SER A 61 9.76 12.36 -13.79
N ILE A 62 10.18 11.17 -14.18
CA ILE A 62 11.56 10.91 -14.62
C ILE A 62 11.85 11.65 -15.94
N ARG A 63 10.82 11.82 -16.79
CA ARG A 63 10.99 12.34 -18.15
C ARG A 63 10.64 13.81 -18.28
N LEU A 64 9.70 14.29 -17.46
CA LEU A 64 9.06 15.61 -17.61
C LEU A 64 9.54 16.64 -16.60
N ASP A 65 9.95 16.22 -15.40
CA ASP A 65 10.36 17.15 -14.34
C ASP A 65 11.87 17.39 -14.33
N TYR A 66 12.27 18.53 -13.78
CA TYR A 66 13.67 18.84 -13.50
C TYR A 66 14.17 18.06 -12.29
N TRP A 67 15.36 17.46 -12.40
CA TRP A 67 16.03 16.71 -11.34
C TRP A 67 17.38 17.32 -11.00
N GLU A 68 17.52 17.73 -9.74
CA GLU A 68 18.77 18.17 -9.15
C GLU A 68 19.76 16.99 -9.03
N ASP A 69 21.06 17.27 -9.16
CA ASP A 69 22.12 16.25 -9.04
C ASP A 69 22.02 15.47 -7.72
N SER A 70 21.73 16.15 -6.61
CA SER A 70 21.59 15.52 -5.29
C SER A 70 20.42 14.53 -5.21
N LEU A 71 19.31 14.81 -5.89
CA LEU A 71 18.18 13.88 -5.94
C LEU A 71 18.50 12.65 -6.79
N VAL A 72 19.20 12.84 -7.91
CA VAL A 72 19.63 11.72 -8.76
C VAL A 72 20.59 10.80 -8.00
N GLU A 73 21.52 11.39 -7.25
CA GLU A 73 22.47 10.62 -6.44
C GLU A 73 21.77 9.87 -5.31
N PHE A 74 20.79 10.48 -4.64
CA PHE A 74 19.94 9.79 -3.68
C PHE A 74 19.18 8.61 -4.31
N MET A 75 18.63 8.77 -5.51
CA MET A 75 17.98 7.67 -6.24
C MET A 75 18.96 6.56 -6.63
N ARG A 76 20.23 6.90 -6.92
CA ARG A 76 21.29 5.93 -7.23
C ARG A 76 21.71 5.11 -6.01
N GLU A 77 21.76 5.73 -4.83
CA GLU A 77 22.09 5.06 -3.57
C GLU A 77 20.92 4.20 -3.04
N ARG A 78 19.70 4.51 -3.47
CA ARG A 78 18.47 3.80 -3.12
C ARG A 78 17.98 2.99 -4.33
N GLY A 79 16.66 2.83 -4.44
CA GLY A 79 16.02 1.93 -5.38
C GLY A 79 15.03 1.01 -4.69
N ASN A 80 14.22 0.35 -5.50
CA ASN A 80 13.08 -0.42 -5.03
C ASN A 80 13.51 -1.58 -4.13
N SER A 81 14.58 -2.29 -4.46
CA SER A 81 15.10 -3.39 -3.64
C SER A 81 15.50 -2.94 -2.23
N SER A 82 16.17 -1.79 -2.13
CA SER A 82 16.57 -1.20 -0.84
C SER A 82 15.36 -0.75 -0.03
N SER A 83 14.35 -0.20 -0.70
CA SER A 83 13.08 0.17 -0.06
C SER A 83 12.31 -1.06 0.45
N ASN A 84 12.18 -2.10 -0.37
CA ASN A 84 11.46 -3.32 -0.02
C ASN A 84 12.11 -4.06 1.17
N ALA A 85 13.44 -4.06 1.25
CA ALA A 85 14.16 -4.60 2.41
C ALA A 85 13.80 -3.91 3.75
N VAL A 86 13.26 -2.69 3.70
CA VAL A 86 12.78 -1.95 4.87
C VAL A 86 11.27 -2.03 5.00
N TYR A 87 10.53 -1.59 3.99
CA TYR A 87 9.08 -1.39 4.04
C TYR A 87 8.26 -2.63 3.73
N GLU A 88 8.90 -3.71 3.26
CA GLU A 88 8.26 -5.01 3.03
C GLU A 88 8.94 -6.15 3.82
N LYS A 89 9.77 -5.80 4.82
CA LYS A 89 10.59 -6.76 5.58
C LYS A 89 9.76 -7.88 6.22
N CYS A 90 8.60 -7.53 6.76
CA CYS A 90 7.73 -8.42 7.53
C CYS A 90 6.32 -8.48 6.96
N VAL A 91 6.16 -8.54 5.63
CA VAL A 91 4.82 -8.69 5.01
C VAL A 91 4.29 -10.10 5.29
N PRO A 92 3.13 -10.24 5.95
CA PRO A 92 2.53 -11.55 6.19
C PRO A 92 2.18 -12.26 4.88
N ALA A 93 2.35 -13.58 4.82
CA ALA A 93 2.08 -14.37 3.61
C ALA A 93 0.61 -14.30 3.13
N PHE A 94 -0.32 -14.00 4.04
CA PHE A 94 -1.74 -13.81 3.73
C PHE A 94 -2.11 -12.37 3.33
N PHE A 95 -1.18 -11.42 3.45
CA PHE A 95 -1.46 -10.02 3.15
C PHE A 95 -1.53 -9.83 1.64
N TYR A 96 -2.64 -9.28 1.18
CA TYR A 96 -2.87 -9.08 -0.24
C TYR A 96 -1.98 -7.95 -0.79
N GLN A 97 -1.17 -8.28 -1.80
CA GLN A 97 -0.37 -7.31 -2.54
C GLN A 97 -1.12 -6.95 -3.84
N PRO A 98 -1.43 -5.67 -4.07
CA PRO A 98 -2.21 -5.24 -5.23
C PRO A 98 -1.41 -5.39 -6.51
N GLN A 99 -2.11 -5.73 -7.60
CA GLN A 99 -1.56 -5.67 -8.95
C GLN A 99 -1.89 -4.31 -9.60
N GLN A 100 -1.38 -4.09 -10.81
CA GLN A 100 -1.51 -2.81 -11.53
C GLN A 100 -2.95 -2.27 -11.64
N LYS A 101 -3.96 -3.14 -11.71
CA LYS A 101 -5.37 -2.77 -11.91
C LYS A 101 -6.13 -2.55 -10.60
N ASP A 102 -5.54 -2.95 -9.48
CA ASP A 102 -6.19 -2.93 -8.18
C ASP A 102 -6.09 -1.55 -7.53
N CYS A 103 -6.89 -1.34 -6.48
CA CYS A 103 -6.77 -0.16 -5.65
C CYS A 103 -5.51 -0.30 -4.77
N VAL A 104 -4.51 0.54 -5.03
CA VAL A 104 -3.20 0.50 -4.34
C VAL A 104 -3.14 1.37 -3.08
N ASP A 105 -4.17 2.18 -2.80
CA ASP A 105 -4.17 3.18 -1.73
C ASP A 105 -3.80 2.58 -0.36
N GLN A 106 -4.50 1.52 0.06
CA GLN A 106 -4.26 0.93 1.37
C GLN A 106 -2.92 0.21 1.48
N TRP A 107 -2.41 -0.33 0.38
CA TRP A 107 -1.08 -0.95 0.35
C TRP A 107 0.02 0.09 0.53
N ILE A 108 -0.03 1.19 -0.22
CA ILE A 108 0.92 2.30 -0.13
C ILE A 108 0.89 2.92 1.27
N ARG A 109 -0.31 3.13 1.84
CA ARG A 109 -0.46 3.63 3.22
C ARG A 109 0.07 2.65 4.26
N ALA A 110 -0.22 1.35 4.14
CA ALA A 110 0.30 0.32 5.04
C ALA A 110 1.83 0.28 5.01
N LYS A 111 2.44 0.33 3.81
CA LYS A 111 3.88 0.33 3.61
C LYS A 111 4.55 1.57 4.19
N TYR A 112 4.15 2.76 3.76
CA TYR A 112 4.98 3.97 4.00
C TYR A 112 4.44 4.89 5.08
N GLU A 113 3.11 5.04 5.21
CA GLU A 113 2.49 5.93 6.20
C GLU A 113 2.43 5.26 7.57
N ARG A 114 1.89 4.04 7.63
CA ARG A 114 1.72 3.27 8.87
C ARG A 114 2.91 2.37 9.18
N ARG A 115 3.76 2.10 8.18
CA ARG A 115 5.01 1.33 8.31
C ARG A 115 4.77 -0.05 8.95
N GLU A 116 3.66 -0.70 8.58
CA GLU A 116 3.17 -1.94 9.20
C GLU A 116 4.14 -3.13 9.05
N PHE A 117 4.99 -3.11 8.04
CA PHE A 117 5.85 -4.24 7.67
C PHE A 117 7.34 -3.99 7.92
N THR A 118 7.72 -2.91 8.60
CA THR A 118 9.13 -2.61 8.91
C THR A 118 9.69 -3.46 10.06
N GLY A 119 8.80 -4.08 10.85
CA GLY A 119 9.13 -4.79 12.08
C GLY A 119 9.36 -3.88 13.30
N GLU A 120 9.24 -2.56 13.15
CA GLU A 120 9.36 -1.60 14.25
C GLU A 120 8.12 -1.63 15.18
N HIS A 121 6.96 -1.99 14.63
CA HIS A 121 5.67 -2.00 15.33
C HIS A 121 4.97 -3.37 15.23
N PRO A 122 5.45 -4.40 15.93
CA PRO A 122 4.92 -5.77 15.81
C PRO A 122 3.47 -5.92 16.30
N TYR A 123 2.91 -4.92 16.98
CA TYR A 123 1.51 -4.93 17.41
C TYR A 123 0.53 -4.62 16.29
N LEU A 124 0.90 -3.82 15.28
CA LEU A 124 -0.01 -3.49 14.16
C LEU A 124 -0.36 -4.73 13.34
N GLN A 125 0.57 -5.68 13.22
CA GLN A 125 0.34 -6.95 12.54
C GLN A 125 -0.69 -7.84 13.29
N ARG A 126 -0.89 -7.62 14.59
CA ARG A 126 -1.79 -8.46 15.41
C ARG A 126 -3.28 -8.20 15.17
N GLU A 127 -3.66 -7.03 14.63
CA GLU A 127 -5.09 -6.74 14.41
C GLU A 127 -5.71 -7.73 13.42
N TYR A 128 -5.02 -7.99 12.31
CA TYR A 128 -5.48 -8.92 11.26
C TYR A 128 -5.10 -10.38 11.51
N ASP A 129 -4.17 -10.63 12.46
CA ASP A 129 -3.76 -11.98 12.88
C ASP A 129 -4.48 -12.47 14.15
N SER A 130 -5.47 -11.72 14.63
CA SER A 130 -6.27 -12.08 15.79
C SER A 130 -7.13 -13.32 15.53
N ASP A 131 -7.36 -14.13 16.57
CA ASP A 131 -8.23 -15.31 16.50
C ASP A 131 -9.69 -14.95 16.21
N ILE A 132 -10.09 -13.74 16.62
CA ILE A 132 -11.43 -13.20 16.46
C ILE A 132 -11.32 -11.76 15.97
N LEU A 133 -11.91 -11.49 14.82
CA LEU A 133 -12.05 -10.14 14.27
C LEU A 133 -13.54 -9.80 14.20
N GLU A 134 -13.95 -8.81 15.00
CA GLU A 134 -15.32 -8.28 15.02
C GLU A 134 -15.36 -6.87 14.44
N SER A 135 -16.25 -6.64 13.45
CA SER A 135 -16.39 -5.30 12.85
C SER A 135 -17.78 -5.07 12.26
N THR A 136 -18.25 -3.82 12.28
CA THR A 136 -19.54 -3.44 11.67
C THR A 136 -19.34 -3.01 10.22
N LEU A 137 -19.93 -3.75 9.28
CA LEU A 137 -19.86 -3.47 7.84
C LEU A 137 -21.25 -3.24 7.24
N TRP A 138 -21.29 -2.50 6.13
CA TRP A 138 -22.51 -2.31 5.35
C TRP A 138 -22.75 -3.52 4.45
N LYS A 139 -23.82 -4.27 4.72
CA LYS A 139 -24.20 -5.45 3.95
C LYS A 139 -25.37 -5.14 3.03
N LYS A 140 -25.22 -5.44 1.73
CA LYS A 140 -26.32 -5.36 0.76
C LYS A 140 -27.36 -6.46 1.01
N GLY A 141 -28.62 -6.08 1.12
CA GLY A 141 -29.75 -7.00 1.23
C GLY A 141 -29.98 -7.76 -0.09
N LYS A 142 -30.37 -9.04 0.01
CA LYS A 142 -30.63 -9.88 -1.18
C LYS A 142 -31.82 -9.36 -2.00
N VAL A 143 -32.91 -9.00 -1.32
CA VAL A 143 -34.20 -8.62 -1.93
C VAL A 143 -34.24 -7.13 -2.24
N LYS A 144 -34.28 -6.27 -1.20
CA LYS A 144 -34.44 -4.81 -1.36
C LYS A 144 -33.20 -4.10 -1.92
N LYS A 145 -32.07 -4.81 -2.09
CA LYS A 145 -30.76 -4.29 -2.55
C LYS A 145 -30.23 -3.07 -1.76
N SER A 146 -30.85 -2.72 -0.63
CA SER A 146 -30.41 -1.68 0.29
C SER A 146 -29.23 -2.15 1.14
N PHE A 147 -28.37 -1.21 1.54
CA PHE A 147 -27.27 -1.49 2.45
C PHE A 147 -27.71 -1.25 3.89
N LEU A 148 -27.45 -2.23 4.76
CA LEU A 148 -27.72 -2.11 6.20
C LEU A 148 -26.47 -2.51 6.98
N LYS A 149 -26.20 -1.82 8.09
CA LYS A 149 -25.09 -2.17 8.98
C LYS A 149 -25.33 -3.52 9.65
N ARG A 150 -24.32 -4.39 9.63
CA ARG A 150 -24.30 -5.69 10.32
C ARG A 150 -22.97 -5.86 11.02
N THR A 151 -22.97 -6.44 12.21
CA THR A 151 -21.74 -6.83 12.90
C THR A 151 -21.29 -8.16 12.33
N PHE A 152 -20.07 -8.22 11.81
CA PHE A 152 -19.42 -9.43 11.32
C PHE A 152 -18.43 -9.92 12.36
N LEU A 153 -18.37 -11.23 12.53
CA LEU A 153 -17.41 -11.90 13.39
C LEU A 153 -16.71 -12.99 12.57
N LEU A 154 -15.42 -12.79 12.34
CA LEU A 154 -14.53 -13.78 11.75
C LEU A 154 -13.82 -14.51 12.89
N SER A 155 -14.02 -15.82 13.00
CA SER A 155 -13.37 -16.68 13.99
C SER A 155 -12.43 -17.65 13.30
N ARG A 156 -11.13 -17.53 13.58
CA ARG A 156 -10.10 -18.47 13.12
C ARG A 156 -10.28 -19.83 13.78
N LYS A 157 -10.57 -19.85 15.09
CA LYS A 157 -10.78 -21.08 15.87
C LYS A 157 -11.95 -21.92 15.35
N GLU A 158 -13.05 -21.27 14.97
CA GLU A 158 -14.24 -21.94 14.45
C GLU A 158 -14.24 -22.06 12.93
N PHE A 159 -13.28 -21.45 12.23
CA PHE A 159 -13.24 -21.34 10.77
C PHE A 159 -14.55 -20.80 10.18
N THR A 160 -15.16 -19.81 10.82
CA THR A 160 -16.43 -19.22 10.37
C THR A 160 -16.37 -17.70 10.24
N LEU A 161 -17.11 -17.18 9.26
CA LEU A 161 -17.49 -15.76 9.16
C LEU A 161 -19.00 -15.67 9.38
N ARG A 162 -19.40 -15.13 10.53
CA ARG A 162 -20.81 -14.92 10.89
C ARG A 162 -21.15 -13.44 10.84
N TYR A 163 -22.44 -13.12 10.75
CA TYR A 163 -22.90 -11.76 10.96
C TYR A 163 -24.21 -11.72 11.74
N PHE A 164 -24.38 -10.67 12.51
CA PHE A 164 -25.54 -10.45 13.37
C PHE A 164 -26.37 -9.28 12.83
N VAL A 165 -27.69 -9.43 12.90
CA VAL A 165 -28.61 -8.31 12.69
C VAL A 165 -28.66 -7.56 14.01
N ARG A 166 -28.58 -6.23 13.97
CA ARG A 166 -28.52 -5.36 15.15
C ARG A 166 -29.78 -5.42 16.04
N GLU A 167 -30.69 -6.34 15.78
CA GLU A 167 -31.95 -6.58 16.49
C GLU A 167 -31.80 -7.57 17.66
N ASP A 168 -30.67 -8.28 17.81
CA ASP A 168 -30.48 -9.30 18.86
C ASP A 168 -29.84 -8.77 20.17
N VAL A 169 -29.90 -7.45 20.42
CA VAL A 169 -29.55 -6.86 21.72
C VAL A 169 -30.83 -6.33 22.36
N GLY A 170 -31.61 -7.23 22.98
CA GLY A 170 -32.69 -6.86 23.90
C GLY A 170 -34.04 -7.54 23.65
N THR A 171 -34.13 -8.85 23.89
CA THR A 171 -35.18 -9.48 24.70
C THR A 171 -34.86 -10.97 24.86
N CYS A 172 -33.77 -11.27 25.57
CA CYS A 172 -33.68 -12.52 26.31
C CYS A 172 -34.07 -12.18 27.76
N GLY A 173 -35.39 -12.11 28.01
CA GLY A 173 -35.95 -12.18 29.35
C GLY A 173 -36.32 -13.63 29.60
N PHE A 174 -35.60 -14.29 30.50
CA PHE A 174 -36.02 -15.55 31.09
C PHE A 174 -37.25 -15.27 31.98
N LEU A 175 -38.31 -16.07 31.79
CA LEU A 175 -39.54 -16.21 32.59
C LEU A 175 -40.32 -14.94 32.97
#